data_AF-A0A8T6RU37-F1
#
_entry.id   AF-A0A8T6RU37-F1
#
_cell.length_a   1.000
_cell.length_b   1.000
_cell.length_c   1.000
_cell.angle_alpha   90.00
_cell.angle_beta   90.00
_cell.angle_gamma   90.00
#
_symmetry.space_group_name_H-M   'P 1'
#
loop_
_entity.id
_entity.type
_entity.pdbx_description
1 polymer ?
#
loop_
_entity_poly.entity_id
_entity_poly.type
_entity_poly.pdbx_seq_one_letter_code
_entity_poly.pdbx_strand_id
1 'polypeptide(L)'
;MDLEELVVKKPYKVSYDKSILSNFEFPNFKLVLRRALCGNPNPKTGEYLFYRIIENPIVHEKCLQFILFYNFQKFPPHKHDYHSFLIYLDNKNNVKSLIYDKGHHRSKIIYPKREKNILLLSVMMWDHHYILLPVKGWKKRFFWLTRPLKFTLKPLNGRQIWYFWTIPSMAQLKLRSKLIDPWDPQQFVTFRDVFYCPKCGKEHHMDYMNVKGSTLSLDIECNGHLFNAEYDLQNQKLYSKKIE
;
A
#
# COMPACT_ATOMS: atom_id res chain seq x y z
N MET A 1 18.09 15.49 -9.09
CA MET A 1 16.76 14.99 -9.51
C MET A 1 15.88 14.94 -8.28
N ASP A 2 14.72 15.58 -8.32
CA ASP A 2 13.78 15.55 -7.21
C ASP A 2 13.10 14.17 -7.15
N LEU A 3 13.33 13.42 -6.07
CA LEU A 3 12.76 12.08 -5.90
C LEU A 3 11.22 12.14 -5.79
N GLU A 4 10.63 13.30 -5.48
CA GLU A 4 9.17 13.49 -5.49
C GLU A 4 8.59 13.48 -6.90
N GLU A 5 9.29 14.06 -7.89
CA GLU A 5 8.86 14.06 -9.29
C GLU A 5 8.97 12.69 -9.95
N LEU A 6 9.90 11.85 -9.46
CA LEU A 6 10.04 10.50 -9.97
C LEU A 6 8.77 9.71 -9.74
N VAL A 7 8.27 9.69 -8.50
CA VAL A 7 7.27 8.70 -8.08
C VAL A 7 5.92 8.93 -8.73
N VAL A 8 5.43 10.16 -8.89
CA VAL A 8 4.06 10.37 -9.33
C VAL A 8 4.00 10.96 -10.73
N LYS A 9 3.40 10.25 -11.70
CA LYS A 9 3.21 10.80 -13.05
C LYS A 9 2.19 11.95 -13.01
N LYS A 10 2.60 13.12 -13.50
CA LYS A 10 1.83 14.37 -13.57
C LYS A 10 0.50 14.14 -14.33
N PRO A 11 -0.61 14.81 -13.96
CA PRO A 11 -0.68 16.13 -13.34
C PRO A 11 -1.06 16.13 -11.85
N TYR A 12 -0.59 15.16 -11.06
CA TYR A 12 -0.99 15.12 -9.65
C TYR A 12 -0.21 16.11 -8.78
N LYS A 13 -0.90 16.64 -7.76
CA LYS A 13 -0.30 17.47 -6.72
C LYS A 13 -0.16 16.66 -5.44
N VAL A 14 1.05 16.59 -4.88
CA VAL A 14 1.31 15.89 -3.62
C VAL A 14 1.28 16.90 -2.47
N SER A 15 0.66 16.53 -1.35
CA SER A 15 0.70 17.29 -0.11
C SER A 15 0.81 16.39 1.11
N TYR A 16 1.14 16.98 2.25
CA TYR A 16 1.30 16.30 3.54
C TYR A 16 0.50 17.00 4.64
N ASP A 17 -0.51 17.80 4.28
CA ASP A 17 -1.34 18.51 5.24
C ASP A 17 -2.14 17.54 6.11
N LYS A 18 -1.78 17.46 7.40
CA LYS A 18 -2.43 16.54 8.35
C LYS A 18 -3.84 16.97 8.71
N SER A 19 -4.27 18.20 8.39
CA SER A 19 -5.59 18.71 8.73
C SER A 19 -6.71 17.81 8.18
N ILE A 20 -6.54 17.29 6.96
CA ILE A 20 -7.48 16.37 6.31
C ILE A 20 -7.58 15.00 6.99
N LEU A 21 -6.63 14.69 7.87
CA LEU A 21 -6.54 13.41 8.59
C LEU A 21 -7.05 13.51 10.03
N SER A 22 -7.75 14.59 10.41
CA SER A 22 -8.25 14.80 11.77
C SER A 22 -9.03 13.59 12.28
N ASN A 23 -8.36 12.78 13.11
CA ASN A 23 -8.84 11.49 13.64
C ASN A 23 -9.44 10.52 12.61
N PHE A 24 -9.04 10.62 11.34
CA PHE A 24 -9.63 9.88 10.21
C PHE A 24 -11.17 9.94 10.16
N GLU A 25 -11.72 11.12 10.42
CA GLU A 25 -13.15 11.39 10.36
C GLU A 25 -13.48 12.24 9.12
N PHE A 26 -14.29 11.67 8.23
CA PHE A 26 -14.75 12.26 6.98
C PHE A 26 -16.27 12.48 7.03
N PRO A 27 -16.85 13.34 6.17
CA PRO A 27 -18.27 13.68 6.24
C PRO A 27 -19.22 12.47 6.21
N ASN A 28 -18.93 11.46 5.38
CA ASN A 28 -19.73 10.25 5.22
C ASN A 28 -19.09 8.96 5.79
N PHE A 29 -17.93 9.06 6.45
CA PHE A 29 -17.13 7.89 6.81
C PHE A 29 -16.22 8.15 8.01
N LYS A 30 -16.05 7.15 8.87
CA LYS A 30 -15.09 7.19 9.97
C LYS A 30 -14.21 5.95 9.93
N LEU A 31 -12.90 6.13 9.82
CA LEU A 31 -11.96 5.01 9.91
C LEU A 31 -11.48 4.87 11.36
N VAL A 32 -11.59 3.67 11.91
CA VAL A 32 -11.12 3.32 13.24
C VAL A 32 -10.06 2.24 13.11
N LEU A 33 -8.83 2.56 13.49
CA LEU A 33 -7.70 1.65 13.45
C LEU A 33 -7.50 0.98 14.81
N ARG A 34 -7.49 -0.34 14.85
CA ARG A 34 -7.25 -1.15 16.05
C ARG A 34 -6.24 -2.25 15.76
N ARG A 35 -5.80 -2.89 16.84
CA ARG A 35 -4.91 -4.04 16.82
C ARG A 35 -5.47 -5.17 17.69
N ALA A 36 -5.23 -6.40 17.28
CA ALA A 36 -5.51 -7.59 18.06
C ALA A 36 -4.20 -8.38 18.23
N LEU A 37 -3.90 -8.79 19.47
CA LEU A 37 -2.77 -9.68 19.79
C LEU A 37 -1.36 -9.17 19.40
N CYS A 38 -1.23 -7.98 18.80
CA CYS A 38 0.04 -7.32 18.49
C CYS A 38 0.24 -6.04 19.30
N GLY A 39 1.48 -5.52 19.36
CA GLY A 39 1.85 -4.24 20.00
C GLY A 39 1.46 -3.01 19.16
N ASN A 40 1.65 -1.82 19.71
CA ASN A 40 1.60 -0.60 18.88
C ASN A 40 2.95 -0.42 18.15
N PRO A 41 2.95 0.19 16.95
CA PRO A 41 4.17 0.64 16.30
C PRO A 41 5.12 1.36 17.26
N ASN A 42 6.39 0.97 17.26
CA ASN A 42 7.44 1.62 18.05
C ASN A 42 8.27 2.59 17.17
N PRO A 43 8.20 3.91 17.42
CA PRO A 43 8.98 4.89 16.65
C PRO A 43 10.50 4.66 16.73
N LYS A 44 11.00 4.08 17.82
CA LYS A 44 12.44 3.81 18.01
C LYS A 44 12.97 2.74 17.04
N THR A 45 12.10 1.88 16.54
CA THR A 45 12.44 0.80 15.59
C THR A 45 12.07 1.16 14.14
N GLY A 46 11.67 2.41 13.89
CA GLY A 46 11.31 2.86 12.55
C GLY A 46 9.87 2.54 12.12
N GLU A 47 9.01 2.20 13.07
CA GLU A 47 7.63 1.80 12.81
C GLU A 47 6.69 3.02 12.81
N TYR A 48 6.02 3.25 11.69
CA TYR A 48 5.22 4.46 11.46
C TYR A 48 4.02 4.17 10.57
N LEU A 49 3.03 5.07 10.62
CA LEU A 49 2.05 5.19 9.55
C LEU A 49 2.56 6.26 8.58
N PHE A 50 3.14 5.81 7.48
CA PHE A 50 3.58 6.69 6.41
C PHE A 50 2.37 7.16 5.59
N TYR A 51 2.33 8.44 5.22
CA TYR A 51 1.20 9.00 4.47
C TYR A 51 1.61 10.06 3.47
N ARG A 52 0.81 10.21 2.42
CA ARG A 52 0.77 11.40 1.57
C ARG A 52 -0.63 11.57 0.97
N ILE A 53 -0.92 12.79 0.53
CA ILE A 53 -2.16 13.14 -0.14
C ILE A 53 -1.81 13.44 -1.59
N ILE A 54 -2.51 12.78 -2.52
CA ILE A 54 -2.33 13.00 -3.95
C ILE A 54 -3.64 13.58 -4.48
N GLU A 55 -3.58 14.77 -5.07
CA GLU A 55 -4.74 15.42 -5.68
C GLU A 55 -4.68 15.24 -7.20
N ASN A 56 -5.78 14.76 -7.78
CA ASN A 56 -5.93 14.67 -9.22
C ASN A 56 -6.79 15.85 -9.70
N PRO A 57 -6.18 16.84 -10.37
CA PRO A 57 -6.90 18.04 -10.79
C PRO A 57 -7.88 17.79 -11.93
N ILE A 58 -7.76 16.69 -12.68
CA ILE A 58 -8.64 16.37 -13.82
C ILE A 58 -10.00 15.90 -13.33
N VAL A 59 -10.02 14.97 -12.36
CA VAL A 59 -11.26 14.41 -11.81
C VAL A 59 -11.70 15.09 -10.51
N HIS A 60 -10.92 16.06 -10.04
CA HIS A 60 -11.12 16.77 -8.77
C HIS A 60 -11.26 15.84 -7.56
N GLU A 61 -10.40 14.83 -7.49
CA GLU A 61 -10.38 13.84 -6.42
C GLU A 61 -9.08 13.90 -5.62
N LYS A 62 -9.10 13.33 -4.42
CA LYS A 62 -7.90 13.12 -3.61
C LYS A 62 -7.74 11.65 -3.29
N CYS A 63 -6.51 11.17 -3.32
CA CYS A 63 -6.13 9.87 -2.82
C CYS A 63 -5.25 10.06 -1.58
N LEU A 64 -5.72 9.58 -0.43
CA LEU A 64 -4.92 9.46 0.78
C LEU A 64 -4.21 8.11 0.74
N GLN A 65 -2.89 8.11 0.55
CA GLN A 65 -2.10 6.90 0.52
C GLN A 65 -1.46 6.67 1.87
N PHE A 66 -1.62 5.47 2.41
CA PHE A 66 -1.04 5.06 3.67
C PHE A 66 -0.24 3.77 3.53
N ILE A 67 0.89 3.71 4.24
CA ILE A 67 1.67 2.49 4.46
C ILE A 67 1.95 2.40 5.95
N LEU A 68 1.36 1.41 6.61
CA LEU A 68 1.69 1.05 7.97
C LEU A 68 2.90 0.12 7.94
N PHE A 69 4.03 0.61 8.45
CA PHE A 69 5.24 -0.18 8.64
C PHE A 69 5.37 -0.52 10.13
N TYR A 70 5.54 -1.80 10.46
CA TYR A 70 5.63 -2.26 11.84
C TYR A 70 6.43 -3.56 11.92
N ASN A 71 7.12 -3.79 13.04
CA ASN A 71 8.02 -4.92 13.23
C ASN A 71 7.37 -5.90 14.20
N PHE A 72 6.32 -6.61 13.75
CA PHE A 72 5.70 -7.63 14.59
C PHE A 72 5.09 -8.77 13.80
N GLN A 73 5.79 -9.90 13.79
CA GLN A 73 5.18 -11.21 13.63
C GLN A 73 5.83 -12.16 14.62
N LYS A 74 5.00 -12.86 15.40
CA LYS A 74 5.51 -13.79 16.41
C LYS A 74 6.03 -15.06 15.73
N PHE A 75 5.40 -15.57 14.66
CA PHE A 75 5.88 -16.74 13.90
C PHE A 75 5.14 -16.92 12.54
N PRO A 76 5.85 -17.14 11.41
CA PRO A 76 7.27 -16.88 11.17
C PRO A 76 7.54 -15.37 11.08
N PRO A 77 8.76 -14.90 11.40
CA PRO A 77 9.11 -13.49 11.32
C PRO A 77 9.28 -13.03 9.86
N HIS A 78 8.37 -12.21 9.33
CA HIS A 78 8.66 -11.41 8.15
C HIS A 78 9.26 -10.07 8.58
N LYS A 79 10.57 -9.91 8.40
CA LYS A 79 11.23 -8.60 8.54
C LYS A 79 10.67 -7.67 7.47
N HIS A 80 10.45 -6.40 7.82
CA HIS A 80 10.01 -5.35 6.90
C HIS A 80 8.60 -5.55 6.32
N ASP A 81 7.70 -6.16 7.08
CA ASP A 81 6.31 -6.26 6.66
C ASP A 81 5.59 -4.91 6.73
N TYR A 82 4.66 -4.70 5.80
CA TYR A 82 3.94 -3.44 5.69
C TYR A 82 2.55 -3.61 5.11
N HIS A 83 1.66 -2.70 5.48
CA HIS A 83 0.26 -2.70 5.08
C HIS A 83 -0.18 -1.40 4.46
N SER A 84 -0.55 -1.47 3.20
CA SER A 84 -1.09 -0.32 2.49
C SER A 84 -2.59 -0.25 2.53
N PHE A 85 -3.10 0.97 2.60
CA PHE A 85 -4.47 1.27 2.26
C PHE A 85 -4.57 2.66 1.63
N LEU A 86 -5.56 2.83 0.75
CA LEU A 86 -5.80 4.03 -0.03
C LEU A 86 -7.23 4.49 0.18
N ILE A 87 -7.43 5.75 0.54
CA ILE A 87 -8.75 6.37 0.70
C ILE A 87 -8.95 7.35 -0.44
N TYR A 88 -9.96 7.13 -1.27
CA TYR A 88 -10.32 8.03 -2.36
C TYR A 88 -11.43 8.95 -1.88
N LEU A 89 -11.19 10.25 -2.02
CA LEU A 89 -12.09 11.32 -1.63
C LEU A 89 -12.58 12.06 -2.88
N ASP A 90 -13.85 12.45 -2.86
CA ASP A 90 -14.39 13.41 -3.84
C ASP A 90 -13.95 14.85 -3.51
N ASN A 91 -14.39 15.81 -4.33
CA ASN A 91 -14.11 17.23 -4.16
C ASN A 91 -14.69 17.84 -2.87
N LYS A 92 -15.63 17.16 -2.20
CA LYS A 92 -16.23 17.54 -0.91
C LYS A 92 -15.61 16.77 0.26
N ASN A 93 -14.51 16.06 0.02
CA ASN A 93 -13.84 15.17 0.96
C ASN A 93 -14.72 13.99 1.46
N ASN A 94 -15.79 13.61 0.77
CA ASN A 94 -16.50 12.36 1.05
C ASN A 94 -15.66 11.18 0.57
N VAL A 95 -15.62 10.10 1.35
CA VAL A 95 -14.97 8.86 0.94
C VAL A 95 -15.80 8.20 -0.16
N LYS A 96 -15.24 8.12 -1.37
CA LYS A 96 -15.78 7.38 -2.52
C LYS A 96 -15.48 5.89 -2.40
N SER A 97 -14.23 5.57 -2.08
CA SER A 97 -13.79 4.21 -1.92
C SER A 97 -12.61 4.12 -0.96
N LEU A 98 -12.44 2.94 -0.37
CA LEU A 98 -11.25 2.55 0.35
C LEU A 98 -10.73 1.25 -0.25
N ILE A 99 -9.44 1.20 -0.53
CA ILE A 99 -8.74 0.00 -0.98
C ILE A 99 -7.75 -0.38 0.11
N TYR A 100 -7.68 -1.66 0.45
CA TYR A 100 -6.68 -2.16 1.39
C TYR A 100 -6.25 -3.57 0.97
N ASP A 101 -5.01 -3.94 1.27
CA ASP A 101 -4.52 -5.31 1.05
C ASP A 101 -5.28 -6.22 2.01
N LYS A 102 -6.00 -7.25 1.58
CA LYS A 102 -6.78 -8.13 2.48
C LYS A 102 -5.91 -9.23 3.13
N GLY A 103 -4.62 -9.25 2.85
CA GLY A 103 -3.73 -10.38 3.11
C GLY A 103 -3.39 -11.10 1.81
N HIS A 104 -2.17 -11.64 1.73
CA HIS A 104 -1.58 -12.23 0.53
C HIS A 104 -1.71 -11.35 -0.74
N HIS A 105 -1.75 -10.03 -0.56
CA HIS A 105 -1.64 -9.02 -1.63
C HIS A 105 -2.86 -8.91 -2.54
N ARG A 106 -4.01 -9.42 -2.09
CA ARG A 106 -5.28 -9.24 -2.79
C ARG A 106 -5.92 -7.94 -2.34
N SER A 107 -6.20 -7.06 -3.29
CA SER A 107 -6.93 -5.82 -2.99
C SER A 107 -8.37 -6.13 -2.60
N LYS A 108 -8.87 -5.47 -1.56
CA LYS A 108 -10.30 -5.37 -1.30
C LYS A 108 -10.73 -3.92 -1.35
N ILE A 109 -11.79 -3.67 -2.11
CA ILE A 109 -12.37 -2.35 -2.28
C ILE A 109 -13.67 -2.28 -1.49
N ILE A 110 -13.86 -1.14 -0.84
CA ILE A 110 -15.07 -0.79 -0.11
C ILE A 110 -15.62 0.48 -0.72
N TYR A 111 -16.92 0.47 -0.99
CA TYR A 111 -17.68 1.65 -1.34
C TYR A 111 -18.56 2.02 -0.15
N PRO A 112 -18.25 3.08 0.60
CA PRO A 112 -19.09 3.56 1.69
C PRO A 112 -20.53 3.81 1.19
N LYS A 113 -21.52 3.31 1.93
CA LYS A 113 -22.92 3.69 1.72
C LYS A 113 -23.16 5.11 2.27
N ARG A 114 -24.28 5.75 1.89
CA ARG A 114 -24.62 7.13 2.31
C ARG A 114 -24.74 7.32 3.84
N GLU A 115 -25.04 6.28 4.61
CA GLU A 115 -25.01 6.34 6.08
C GLU A 115 -23.56 6.38 6.59
N LYS A 116 -23.28 7.12 7.67
CA LYS A 116 -21.94 7.24 8.27
C LYS A 116 -21.37 5.84 8.57
N ASN A 117 -20.48 5.34 7.69
CA ASN A 117 -19.89 4.02 7.89
C ASN A 117 -18.70 4.15 8.81
N ILE A 118 -18.62 3.27 9.80
CA ILE A 118 -17.41 3.08 10.59
C ILE A 118 -16.71 1.87 10.04
N LEU A 119 -15.47 2.01 9.57
CA LEU A 119 -14.62 0.87 9.28
C LEU A 119 -13.66 0.61 10.42
N LEU A 120 -13.66 -0.62 10.91
CA LEU A 120 -12.62 -1.13 11.79
C LEU A 120 -11.49 -1.79 10.99
N LEU A 121 -10.31 -1.17 10.95
CA LEU A 121 -9.10 -1.86 10.48
C LEU A 121 -8.46 -2.57 11.68
N SER A 122 -8.32 -3.89 11.66
CA SER A 122 -7.65 -4.64 12.73
C SER A 122 -6.39 -5.30 12.20
N VAL A 123 -5.24 -5.01 12.80
CA VAL A 123 -3.98 -5.72 12.52
C VAL A 123 -3.86 -6.92 13.48
N MET A 124 -3.69 -8.14 12.97
CA MET A 124 -3.60 -9.38 13.77
C MET A 124 -2.24 -10.10 13.60
N MET A 125 -1.93 -11.01 14.53
CA MET A 125 -0.62 -11.67 14.68
C MET A 125 -0.22 -12.68 13.61
N TRP A 126 -1.20 -13.37 13.00
CA TRP A 126 -0.99 -14.61 12.23
C TRP A 126 -1.37 -14.47 10.76
N ASP A 127 -2.24 -13.50 10.49
CA ASP A 127 -2.73 -13.18 9.17
C ASP A 127 -3.17 -11.72 9.22
N HIS A 128 -2.94 -10.97 8.16
CA HIS A 128 -3.35 -9.58 8.10
C HIS A 128 -4.81 -9.56 7.70
N HIS A 129 -5.67 -9.93 8.64
CA HIS A 129 -7.11 -9.95 8.42
C HIS A 129 -7.71 -8.60 8.76
N TYR A 130 -8.00 -7.87 7.70
CA TYR A 130 -8.72 -6.61 7.73
C TYR A 130 -10.22 -6.87 7.70
N ILE A 131 -10.85 -6.70 8.85
CA ILE A 131 -12.28 -7.00 9.01
C ILE A 131 -13.11 -5.74 8.76
N LEU A 132 -13.64 -5.60 7.54
CA LEU A 132 -14.67 -4.59 7.25
C LEU A 132 -15.98 -4.97 7.94
N LEU A 133 -16.51 -4.09 8.79
CA LEU A 133 -17.71 -4.35 9.56
C LEU A 133 -18.68 -3.17 9.46
N PRO A 134 -19.92 -3.38 9.02
CA PRO A 134 -20.94 -2.34 9.08
C PRO A 134 -21.30 -2.02 10.54
N VAL A 135 -21.64 -0.75 10.79
CA VAL A 135 -21.98 -0.20 12.12
C VAL A 135 -23.13 -0.95 12.80
N LYS A 136 -24.07 -1.49 12.02
CA LYS A 136 -25.27 -2.18 12.51
C LYS A 136 -25.02 -3.69 12.60
N GLY A 137 -24.99 -4.23 13.83
CA GLY A 137 -25.07 -5.67 14.10
C GLY A 137 -23.85 -6.32 14.76
N TRP A 138 -22.81 -5.57 15.13
CA TRP A 138 -21.61 -6.18 15.71
C TRP A 138 -21.72 -6.45 17.22
N LYS A 139 -21.56 -7.72 17.61
CA LYS A 139 -21.57 -8.17 19.00
C LYS A 139 -20.34 -7.60 19.73
N LYS A 140 -20.56 -6.83 20.81
CA LYS A 140 -19.58 -6.15 21.68
C LYS A 140 -18.29 -6.95 22.04
N ARG A 141 -18.31 -8.29 21.95
CA ARG A 141 -17.21 -9.19 22.35
C ARG A 141 -15.88 -8.96 21.61
N PHE A 142 -15.88 -8.70 20.30
CA PHE A 142 -14.63 -8.52 19.55
C PHE A 142 -13.95 -7.16 19.81
N PHE A 143 -14.72 -6.13 20.17
CA PHE A 143 -14.16 -4.80 20.46
C PHE A 143 -13.33 -4.80 21.75
N TRP A 144 -13.65 -5.67 22.71
CA TRP A 144 -12.87 -5.87 23.93
C TRP A 144 -11.54 -6.59 23.69
N LEU A 145 -11.48 -7.49 22.71
CA LEU A 145 -10.27 -8.23 22.33
C LEU A 145 -9.29 -7.40 21.48
N THR A 146 -9.68 -6.19 21.07
CA THR A 146 -8.86 -5.30 20.25
C THR A 146 -8.56 -4.01 21.00
N ARG A 147 -7.37 -3.43 20.79
CA ARG A 147 -6.95 -2.15 21.38
C ARG A 147 -6.83 -1.08 20.29
N PRO A 148 -7.03 0.21 20.59
CA PRO A 148 -6.73 1.27 19.63
C PRO A 148 -5.29 1.18 19.12
N LEU A 149 -5.11 1.25 17.81
CA LEU A 149 -3.79 1.32 17.20
C LEU A 149 -3.26 2.74 17.38
N LYS A 150 -2.13 2.89 18.06
CA LYS A 150 -1.44 4.18 18.22
C LYS A 150 -0.21 4.20 17.33
N PHE A 151 -0.15 5.15 16.42
CA PHE A 151 0.96 5.32 15.47
C PHE A 151 1.41 6.77 15.41
N THR A 152 2.64 6.97 14.96
CA THR A 152 3.14 8.29 14.58
C THR A 152 3.04 8.44 13.06
N LEU A 153 2.44 9.54 12.61
CA LEU A 153 2.36 9.88 11.19
C LEU A 153 3.70 10.40 10.68
N LYS A 154 4.19 9.83 9.56
CA LYS A 154 5.39 10.28 8.84
C LYS A 154 5.07 10.53 7.37
N PRO A 155 5.67 11.56 6.75
CA PRO A 155 5.47 11.80 5.32
C PRO A 155 6.04 10.63 4.49
N LEU A 156 5.27 10.15 3.52
CA LEU A 156 5.69 9.18 2.52
C LEU A 156 6.24 9.91 1.30
N ASN A 157 7.43 10.49 1.43
CA ASN A 157 8.07 11.21 0.32
C ASN A 157 8.82 10.28 -0.63
N GLY A 158 9.27 10.83 -1.77
CA GLY A 158 10.00 10.07 -2.78
C GLY A 158 11.23 9.33 -2.23
N ARG A 159 11.95 9.96 -1.28
CA ARG A 159 13.10 9.34 -0.60
C ARG A 159 12.70 8.13 0.24
N GLN A 160 11.58 8.21 0.96
CA GLN A 160 11.07 7.11 1.78
C GLN A 160 10.60 5.94 0.92
N ILE A 161 9.94 6.22 -0.19
CA ILE A 161 9.51 5.22 -1.17
C ILE A 161 10.74 4.54 -1.78
N TRP A 162 11.72 5.33 -2.22
CA TRP A 162 12.97 4.82 -2.77
C TRP A 162 13.74 3.95 -1.76
N TYR A 163 13.79 4.39 -0.50
CA TYR A 163 14.37 3.59 0.58
C TYR A 163 13.66 2.24 0.71
N PHE A 164 12.32 2.20 0.73
CA PHE A 164 11.58 0.94 0.79
C PHE A 164 11.81 0.03 -0.42
N TRP A 165 11.92 0.60 -1.62
CA TRP A 165 12.21 -0.19 -2.82
C TRP A 165 13.64 -0.72 -2.89
N THR A 166 14.54 -0.25 -2.03
CA THR A 166 15.95 -0.66 -2.04
C THR A 166 16.35 -1.49 -0.83
N ILE A 167 15.44 -1.74 0.13
CA ILE A 167 15.71 -2.67 1.24
C ILE A 167 15.83 -4.10 0.68
N PRO A 168 16.97 -4.78 0.89
CA PRO A 168 17.11 -6.18 0.52
C PRO A 168 16.07 -7.04 1.24
N SER A 169 15.52 -8.04 0.55
CA SER A 169 14.53 -8.98 1.10
C SER A 169 13.20 -8.35 1.55
N MET A 170 12.98 -7.05 1.32
CA MET A 170 11.65 -6.47 1.38
C MET A 170 10.91 -6.83 0.10
N ALA A 171 9.59 -6.98 0.15
CA ALA A 171 8.85 -7.19 -1.08
C ALA A 171 8.69 -5.84 -1.81
N GLN A 172 9.66 -5.48 -2.64
CA GLN A 172 9.87 -4.10 -3.10
C GLN A 172 8.77 -3.61 -4.04
N LEU A 173 8.20 -4.49 -4.86
CA LEU A 173 7.21 -4.13 -5.88
C LEU A 173 5.77 -4.56 -5.55
N LYS A 174 5.38 -4.66 -4.27
CA LYS A 174 3.95 -4.87 -3.95
C LYS A 174 3.14 -3.61 -4.32
N LEU A 175 3.61 -2.43 -3.97
CA LEU A 175 2.80 -1.20 -4.09
C LEU A 175 3.23 -0.29 -5.23
N ARG A 176 4.21 -0.66 -6.05
CA ARG A 176 4.88 0.29 -6.92
C ARG A 176 3.91 0.94 -7.90
N SER A 177 3.11 0.16 -8.61
CA SER A 177 2.04 0.69 -9.48
C SER A 177 1.16 1.75 -8.78
N LYS A 178 0.67 1.45 -7.57
CA LYS A 178 -0.20 2.37 -6.78
C LYS A 178 0.52 3.59 -6.25
N LEU A 179 1.77 3.43 -5.87
CA LEU A 179 2.59 4.57 -5.47
C LEU A 179 2.88 5.47 -6.67
N ILE A 180 2.88 4.93 -7.89
CA ILE A 180 3.13 5.72 -9.08
C ILE A 180 1.89 6.45 -9.59
N ASP A 181 0.80 5.70 -9.73
CA ASP A 181 -0.46 6.22 -10.25
C ASP A 181 -1.62 5.57 -9.49
N PRO A 182 -2.18 6.22 -8.46
CA PRO A 182 -3.31 5.65 -7.73
C PRO A 182 -4.61 5.54 -8.52
N TRP A 183 -4.73 6.08 -9.75
CA TRP A 183 -5.95 5.99 -10.55
C TRP A 183 -5.89 4.96 -11.69
N ASP A 184 -4.77 4.27 -11.88
CA ASP A 184 -4.66 3.29 -12.97
C ASP A 184 -5.60 2.08 -12.72
N PRO A 185 -6.51 1.78 -13.67
CA PRO A 185 -7.56 0.79 -13.51
C PRO A 185 -7.07 -0.65 -13.32
N GLN A 186 -5.87 -1.00 -13.83
CA GLN A 186 -5.31 -2.34 -13.64
C GLN A 186 -4.92 -2.59 -12.17
N GLN A 187 -4.78 -1.51 -11.39
CA GLN A 187 -4.27 -1.56 -10.04
C GLN A 187 -5.34 -1.87 -8.98
N PHE A 188 -6.63 -1.79 -9.31
CA PHE A 188 -7.68 -2.07 -8.33
C PHE A 188 -7.79 -3.57 -7.96
N VAL A 189 -7.14 -4.46 -8.72
CA VAL A 189 -7.24 -5.92 -8.57
C VAL A 189 -6.22 -6.50 -7.56
N THR A 190 -4.97 -6.05 -7.60
CA THR A 190 -3.88 -6.61 -6.78
C THR A 190 -2.93 -5.53 -6.27
N PHE A 191 -2.38 -5.72 -5.07
CA PHE A 191 -1.23 -4.97 -4.55
C PHE A 191 0.07 -5.68 -4.92
N ARG A 192 0.20 -6.17 -6.16
CA ARG A 192 1.45 -6.69 -6.70
C ARG A 192 1.65 -6.17 -8.10
N ASP A 193 2.86 -5.72 -8.39
CA ASP A 193 3.30 -5.65 -9.76
C ASP A 193 3.56 -7.07 -10.26
N VAL A 194 3.03 -7.32 -11.46
CA VAL A 194 3.15 -8.60 -12.14
C VAL A 194 3.83 -8.41 -13.48
N PHE A 195 4.59 -9.40 -13.89
CA PHE A 195 5.20 -9.48 -15.19
C PHE A 195 4.62 -10.68 -15.94
N TYR A 196 4.24 -10.49 -17.20
CA TYR A 196 3.75 -11.58 -18.04
C TYR A 196 4.89 -12.08 -18.91
N CYS A 197 5.17 -13.37 -18.81
CA CYS A 197 6.13 -14.05 -19.68
C CYS A 197 5.82 -13.74 -21.15
N PRO A 198 6.78 -13.21 -21.94
CA PRO A 198 6.54 -12.82 -23.33
C PRO A 198 6.26 -14.01 -24.26
N LYS A 199 6.66 -15.24 -23.87
CA LYS A 199 6.49 -16.45 -24.69
C LYS A 199 5.14 -17.14 -24.45
N CYS A 200 4.71 -17.29 -23.20
CA CYS A 200 3.52 -18.07 -22.85
C CYS A 200 2.43 -17.26 -22.11
N GLY A 201 2.66 -15.98 -21.83
CA GLY A 201 1.69 -15.13 -21.14
C GLY A 201 1.49 -15.46 -19.65
N LYS A 202 2.28 -16.36 -19.08
CA LYS A 202 2.19 -16.72 -17.66
C LYS A 202 2.55 -15.53 -16.77
N GLU A 203 1.76 -15.32 -15.73
CA GLU A 203 1.99 -14.28 -14.72
C GLU A 203 3.12 -14.67 -13.76
N HIS A 204 4.01 -13.71 -13.48
CA HIS A 204 5.10 -13.81 -12.53
C HIS A 204 5.05 -12.63 -11.57
N HIS A 205 5.05 -12.89 -10.26
CA HIS A 205 5.03 -11.84 -9.25
C HIS A 205 6.44 -11.28 -9.05
N MET A 206 6.54 -9.96 -8.97
CA MET A 206 7.82 -9.25 -8.85
C MET A 206 8.11 -8.86 -7.39
N ASP A 207 7.73 -9.72 -6.43
CA ASP A 207 7.79 -9.37 -5.02
C ASP A 207 9.22 -9.11 -4.56
N TYR A 208 10.17 -9.97 -4.92
CA TYR A 208 11.55 -9.90 -4.48
C TYR A 208 12.48 -9.75 -5.68
N MET A 209 13.16 -8.62 -5.77
CA MET A 209 14.14 -8.36 -6.82
C MET A 209 15.49 -8.00 -6.21
N ASN A 210 16.56 -8.37 -6.91
CA ASN A 210 17.93 -8.02 -6.54
C ASN A 210 18.23 -6.58 -6.94
N VAL A 211 18.71 -5.78 -6.00
CA VAL A 211 19.18 -4.42 -6.27
C VAL A 211 20.57 -4.48 -6.94
N LYS A 212 20.69 -3.94 -8.15
CA LYS A 212 21.93 -3.79 -8.91
C LYS A 212 22.07 -2.33 -9.36
N GLY A 213 22.79 -1.52 -8.59
CA GLY A 213 22.92 -0.08 -8.87
C GLY A 213 21.56 0.64 -8.78
N SER A 214 21.10 1.23 -9.90
CA SER A 214 19.79 1.89 -10.01
C SER A 214 18.66 0.99 -10.53
N THR A 215 18.91 -0.32 -10.64
CA THR A 215 17.97 -1.28 -11.22
C THR A 215 17.61 -2.36 -10.20
N LEU A 216 16.33 -2.73 -10.14
CA LEU A 216 15.90 -3.98 -9.52
C LEU A 216 15.87 -5.06 -10.60
N SER A 217 16.40 -6.25 -10.34
CA SER A 217 16.48 -7.34 -11.33
C SER A 217 15.98 -8.67 -10.75
N LEU A 218 15.26 -9.45 -11.54
CA LEU A 218 14.81 -10.80 -11.21
C LEU A 218 15.00 -11.71 -12.41
N ASP A 219 15.84 -12.73 -12.25
CA ASP A 219 15.95 -13.81 -13.23
C ASP A 219 14.72 -14.71 -13.10
N ILE A 220 14.05 -14.94 -14.23
CA ILE A 220 12.84 -15.76 -14.32
C ILE A 220 13.09 -16.87 -15.32
N GLU A 221 12.94 -18.10 -14.84
CA GLU A 221 12.80 -19.27 -15.69
C GLU A 221 11.32 -19.60 -15.84
N CYS A 222 10.86 -19.72 -17.09
CA CYS A 222 9.52 -20.14 -17.41
C CYS A 222 9.61 -21.07 -18.61
N ASN A 223 8.94 -22.23 -18.64
CA ASN A 223 8.91 -23.14 -19.82
C ASN A 223 10.25 -23.25 -20.61
N GLY A 224 11.37 -23.47 -19.92
CA GLY A 224 12.70 -23.62 -20.52
C GLY A 224 13.29 -22.37 -21.20
N HIS A 225 12.75 -21.18 -20.93
CA HIS A 225 13.35 -19.91 -21.35
C HIS A 225 13.72 -19.08 -20.12
N LEU A 226 14.93 -18.53 -20.15
CA LEU A 226 15.44 -17.65 -19.12
C LEU A 226 15.31 -16.20 -19.60
N PHE A 227 14.80 -15.34 -18.74
CA PHE A 227 14.78 -13.91 -18.99
C PHE A 227 14.98 -13.14 -17.70
N ASN A 228 15.56 -11.95 -17.82
CA ASN A 228 15.71 -11.03 -16.72
C ASN A 228 14.60 -10.00 -16.79
N ALA A 229 13.80 -9.89 -15.73
CA ALA A 229 12.91 -8.77 -15.55
C ALA A 229 13.66 -7.68 -14.78
N GLU A 230 13.77 -6.49 -15.37
CA GLU A 230 14.46 -5.34 -14.81
C GLU A 230 13.48 -4.20 -14.58
N TYR A 231 13.60 -3.55 -13.44
CA TYR A 231 12.92 -2.32 -13.12
C TYR A 231 13.94 -1.20 -12.92
N ASP A 232 13.90 -0.22 -13.81
CA ASP A 232 14.70 0.99 -13.70
C ASP A 232 14.03 1.94 -12.71
N LEU A 233 14.69 2.16 -11.57
CA LEU A 233 14.19 3.02 -10.48
C LEU A 233 14.10 4.51 -10.90
N GLN A 234 14.91 4.94 -11.87
CA GLN A 234 14.94 6.32 -12.36
C GLN A 234 13.82 6.56 -13.37
N ASN A 235 13.70 5.68 -14.38
CA ASN A 235 12.70 5.84 -15.44
C ASN A 235 11.33 5.26 -15.09
N GLN A 236 11.26 4.50 -13.98
CA GLN A 236 10.06 3.82 -13.49
C GLN A 236 9.43 2.88 -14.51
N LYS A 237 10.28 2.24 -15.29
CA LYS A 237 9.88 1.30 -16.35
C LYS A 237 10.31 -0.10 -15.96
N LEU A 238 9.37 -1.02 -16.11
CA LEU A 238 9.62 -2.45 -16.09
C LEU A 238 9.89 -2.89 -17.54
N TYR A 239 10.96 -3.64 -17.75
CA TYR A 239 11.27 -4.24 -19.04
C TYR A 239 11.81 -5.65 -18.82
N SER A 240 11.85 -6.44 -19.91
CA SER A 240 12.47 -7.75 -19.89
C SER A 240 13.62 -7.79 -20.88
N LYS A 241 14.68 -8.48 -20.49
CA LYS A 241 15.83 -8.75 -21.31
C LYS A 241 15.98 -10.28 -21.40
N LYS A 242 16.05 -10.81 -22.61
CA LYS A 242 16.36 -12.22 -22.80
C LYS A 242 17.76 -12.49 -22.25
N ILE A 243 17.90 -13.53 -21.43
CA ILE A 243 19.20 -14.09 -21.04
C ILE A 243 19.33 -15.33 -21.93
N GLU A 244 20.35 -15.33 -22.78
CA GLU A 244 20.48 -16.23 -23.94
C GLU A 244 20.10 -17.69 -23.68
#